data_AF-A0A2T0BSI0-F1
#
_entry.id   AF-A0A2T0BSI0-F1
#
_cell.length_a   1.000
_cell.length_b   1.000
_cell.length_c   1.000
_cell.angle_alpha   90.00
_cell.angle_beta   90.00
_cell.angle_gamma   90.00
#
_symmetry.space_group_name_H-M   'P 1'
#
loop_
_entity.id
_entity.type
_entity.pdbx_description
1 polymer ?
#
loop_
_entity_poly.entity_id
_entity_poly.type
_entity_poly.pdbx_seq_one_letter_code
_entity_poly.pdbx_strand_id
1 'polypeptide(L)'
;MKINIEDEQISFQVLRMLSEVSSGQADVNEVLNTARVIREGDYNSWYREWASTADRMRHTAEEFLVGHHFTSAAETFLRASNYYRAAAFYRGVLMTENCSAEASDKLEQMDALALDCFQKVIQYGTTVILPMEIPYEKTSLPALFYPVSKGEDTKTAPTLILLNGYDGTKEEMYGIALKALKRGMNCLSFEGPGQGEMIRRREIPFRPDWENVLSPVVDFLIGKLGVNSQKIILWGQSMGGYLAPRAAAFEHRLSACVANSGVYDFMGERRPEGMEREEFFQNIATTPETKVDTIMKKQMAQSAQVNWALRHGMYVFGVKNLKEFMLKAKHYYLGNVVQQIE
;
A
#
# COMPACT_ATOMS: atom_id res chain seq x y z
N MET A 1 8.16 19.59 3.69
CA MET A 1 8.42 20.40 2.49
C MET A 1 7.08 20.63 1.82
N LYS A 2 6.53 21.85 1.78
CA LYS A 2 5.29 22.11 1.04
C LYS A 2 5.65 22.42 -0.41
N ILE A 3 5.23 21.56 -1.34
CA ILE A 3 5.00 21.98 -2.74
C ILE A 3 3.82 22.95 -2.66
N ASN A 4 3.78 24.01 -3.47
CA ASN A 4 2.84 25.14 -3.42
C ASN A 4 1.33 24.75 -3.53
N ILE A 5 0.85 24.00 -2.53
CA ILE A 5 -0.45 23.34 -2.33
C ILE A 5 -0.68 23.41 -0.80
N GLU A 6 -1.77 24.04 -0.36
CA GLU A 6 -2.05 24.22 1.07
C GLU A 6 -2.62 22.95 1.73
N ASP A 7 -3.48 22.23 1.01
CA ASP A 7 -4.03 20.93 1.41
C ASP A 7 -2.90 19.94 1.67
N GLU A 8 -2.68 19.63 2.95
CA GLU A 8 -1.55 18.82 3.40
C GLU A 8 -1.61 17.40 2.86
N GLN A 9 -2.81 16.85 2.66
CA GLN A 9 -2.98 15.49 2.20
C GLN A 9 -2.70 15.39 0.69
N ILE A 10 -3.19 16.34 -0.11
CA ILE A 10 -2.82 16.42 -1.54
C ILE A 10 -1.32 16.69 -1.67
N SER A 11 -0.77 17.65 -0.91
CA SER A 11 0.65 17.99 -0.92
C SER A 11 1.52 16.77 -0.59
N PHE A 12 1.14 15.98 0.41
CA PHE A 12 1.82 14.74 0.77
C PHE A 12 1.78 13.69 -0.35
N GLN A 13 0.64 13.50 -1.01
CA GLN A 13 0.58 12.54 -2.13
C GLN A 13 1.41 13.02 -3.33
N VAL A 14 1.47 14.33 -3.62
CA VAL A 14 2.36 14.83 -4.68
C VAL A 14 3.84 14.60 -4.31
N LEU A 15 4.23 14.81 -3.05
CA LEU A 15 5.58 14.49 -2.57
C LEU A 15 5.92 13.00 -2.70
N ARG A 16 4.95 12.12 -2.39
CA ARG A 16 5.10 10.67 -2.57
C ARG A 16 5.40 10.33 -4.02
N MET A 17 4.66 10.88 -4.97
CA MET A 17 4.92 10.70 -6.41
C MET A 17 6.30 11.24 -6.82
N LEU A 18 6.73 12.40 -6.29
CA LEU A 18 8.07 12.91 -6.57
C LEU A 18 9.18 12.00 -6.01
N SER A 19 8.95 11.34 -4.87
CA SER A 19 9.94 10.42 -4.28
C SER A 19 10.21 9.19 -5.16
N GLU A 20 9.22 8.81 -5.96
CA GLU A 20 9.21 7.66 -6.88
C GLU A 20 9.92 7.96 -8.22
N VAL A 21 10.31 9.22 -8.48
CA VAL A 21 11.13 9.60 -9.64
C VAL A 21 12.47 8.84 -9.62
N SER A 22 13.06 8.66 -8.44
CA SER A 22 14.36 8.00 -8.28
C SER A 22 14.38 6.53 -8.70
N SER A 23 13.20 5.89 -8.80
CA SER A 23 13.01 4.52 -9.28
C SER A 23 12.38 4.43 -10.67
N GLY A 24 12.18 5.56 -11.35
CA GLY A 24 11.55 5.63 -12.67
C GLY A 24 10.03 5.42 -12.67
N GLN A 25 9.41 5.38 -11.48
CA GLN A 25 7.96 5.23 -11.32
C GLN A 25 7.20 6.54 -11.56
N ALA A 26 7.91 7.67 -11.67
CA ALA A 26 7.36 8.97 -12.01
C ALA A 26 8.38 9.85 -12.75
N ASP A 27 7.92 10.88 -13.43
CA ASP A 27 8.75 12.00 -13.92
C ASP A 27 8.38 13.31 -13.21
N VAL A 28 9.37 14.19 -13.00
CA VAL A 28 9.17 15.47 -12.28
C VAL A 28 8.20 16.38 -13.01
N ASN A 29 8.35 16.54 -14.34
CA ASN A 29 7.50 17.44 -15.11
C ASN A 29 6.08 16.89 -15.20
N GLU A 30 5.91 15.58 -15.33
CA GLU A 30 4.60 14.95 -15.30
C GLU A 30 3.90 15.21 -13.96
N VAL A 31 4.55 14.93 -12.84
CA VAL A 31 3.98 15.16 -11.51
C VAL A 31 3.63 16.63 -11.28
N LEU A 32 4.52 17.57 -11.62
CA LEU A 32 4.27 19.00 -11.41
C LEU A 32 3.17 19.55 -12.31
N ASN A 33 3.11 19.12 -13.58
CA ASN A 33 2.07 19.56 -14.51
C ASN A 33 0.69 19.04 -14.10
N THR A 34 0.61 17.79 -13.66
CA THR A 34 -0.63 17.19 -13.15
C THR A 34 -1.06 17.88 -11.86
N ALA A 35 -0.14 18.05 -10.90
CA ALA A 35 -0.45 18.68 -9.62
C ALA A 35 -0.95 20.13 -9.76
N ARG A 36 -0.42 20.90 -10.72
CA ARG A 36 -0.78 22.31 -10.94
C ARG A 36 -2.25 22.54 -11.26
N VAL A 37 -2.95 21.55 -11.83
CA VAL A 37 -4.35 21.67 -12.25
C VAL A 37 -5.33 20.98 -11.30
N ILE A 38 -4.84 20.29 -10.28
CA ILE A 38 -5.65 19.68 -9.23
C ILE A 38 -6.20 20.79 -8.33
N ARG A 39 -7.50 20.72 -8.04
CA ARG A 39 -8.18 21.64 -7.13
C ARG A 39 -8.11 21.09 -5.72
N GLU A 40 -7.62 21.90 -4.79
CA GLU A 40 -7.53 21.53 -3.39
C GLU A 40 -8.92 21.20 -2.80
N GLY A 41 -9.00 20.16 -1.97
CA GLY A 41 -10.27 19.64 -1.44
C GLY A 41 -11.18 18.91 -2.43
N ASP A 42 -10.84 18.84 -3.72
CA ASP A 42 -11.63 18.14 -4.75
C ASP A 42 -10.96 16.83 -5.18
N TYR A 43 -11.31 15.72 -4.52
CA TYR A 43 -10.80 14.39 -4.83
C TYR A 43 -11.20 13.89 -6.23
N ASN A 44 -12.27 14.41 -6.83
CA ASN A 44 -12.63 14.09 -8.22
C ASN A 44 -11.69 14.78 -9.21
N SER A 45 -11.20 15.99 -8.88
CA SER A 45 -10.13 16.62 -9.66
C SER A 45 -8.85 15.79 -9.61
N TRP A 46 -8.43 15.33 -8.43
CA TRP A 46 -7.28 14.43 -8.28
C TRP A 46 -7.40 13.20 -9.19
N TYR A 47 -8.53 12.48 -9.07
CA TYR A 47 -8.82 11.31 -9.89
C TYR A 47 -8.67 11.62 -11.39
N ARG A 48 -9.35 12.67 -11.87
CA ARG A 48 -9.43 13.00 -13.30
C ARG A 48 -8.07 13.39 -13.87
N GLU A 49 -7.32 14.25 -13.18
CA GLU A 49 -6.05 14.76 -13.70
C GLU A 49 -4.96 13.67 -13.71
N TRP A 50 -4.94 12.79 -12.69
CA TRP A 50 -4.03 11.63 -12.69
C TRP A 50 -4.43 10.58 -13.71
N ALA A 51 -5.72 10.28 -13.88
CA ALA A 51 -6.20 9.36 -14.92
C ALA A 51 -5.82 9.86 -16.31
N SER A 52 -6.02 11.15 -16.60
CA SER A 52 -5.63 11.76 -17.88
C SER A 52 -4.11 11.68 -18.12
N THR A 53 -3.31 11.89 -17.08
CA THR A 53 -1.85 11.76 -17.16
C THR A 53 -1.44 10.32 -17.44
N ALA A 54 -2.06 9.36 -16.74
CA ALA A 54 -1.83 7.94 -16.92
C ALA A 54 -2.20 7.48 -18.33
N ASP A 55 -3.36 7.91 -18.85
CA ASP A 55 -3.78 7.63 -20.22
C ASP A 55 -2.75 8.13 -21.23
N ARG A 56 -2.29 9.38 -21.11
CA ARG A 56 -1.27 9.93 -22.01
C ARG A 56 0.00 9.08 -22.01
N MET A 57 0.47 8.67 -20.82
CA MET A 57 1.64 7.79 -20.71
C MET A 57 1.40 6.41 -21.31
N ARG A 58 0.24 5.81 -21.06
CA ARG A 58 -0.13 4.52 -21.63
C ARG A 58 -0.10 4.57 -23.16
N HIS A 59 -0.71 5.58 -23.79
CA HIS A 59 -0.71 5.73 -25.25
C HIS A 59 0.71 5.94 -25.80
N THR A 60 1.54 6.77 -25.17
CA THR A 60 2.95 6.94 -25.56
C THR A 60 3.74 5.63 -25.43
N ALA A 61 3.47 4.84 -24.39
CA ALA A 61 4.11 3.53 -24.21
C ALA A 61 3.68 2.53 -25.31
N GLU A 62 2.42 2.57 -25.73
CA GLU A 62 1.89 1.78 -26.85
C GLU A 62 2.56 2.16 -28.19
N GLU A 63 2.79 3.46 -28.44
CA GLU A 63 3.55 3.92 -29.61
C GLU A 63 4.99 3.38 -29.62
N PHE A 64 5.67 3.38 -28.47
CA PHE A 64 6.99 2.75 -28.34
C PHE A 64 6.95 1.25 -28.61
N LEU A 65 5.89 0.54 -28.19
CA LEU A 65 5.75 -0.89 -28.53
C LEU A 65 5.60 -1.13 -30.03
N VAL A 66 4.79 -0.31 -30.71
CA VAL A 66 4.62 -0.39 -32.18
C VAL A 66 5.94 -0.15 -32.88
N GLY A 67 6.76 0.78 -32.38
CA GLY A 67 8.11 1.05 -32.88
C GLY A 67 9.18 0.03 -32.45
N HIS A 68 8.82 -1.04 -31.71
CA HIS A 68 9.75 -2.01 -31.13
C HIS A 68 10.79 -1.42 -30.16
N HIS A 69 10.50 -0.27 -29.56
CA HIS A 69 11.32 0.39 -28.53
C HIS A 69 10.97 -0.13 -27.13
N PHE A 70 11.22 -1.42 -26.87
CA PHE A 70 10.70 -2.12 -25.68
C PHE A 70 11.12 -1.52 -24.33
N THR A 71 12.37 -1.04 -24.21
CA THR A 71 12.84 -0.40 -22.98
C THR A 71 12.05 0.88 -22.69
N SER A 72 11.93 1.77 -23.68
CA SER A 72 11.15 3.02 -23.54
C SER A 72 9.67 2.76 -23.29
N ALA A 73 9.12 1.70 -23.90
CA ALA A 73 7.76 1.26 -23.62
C ALA A 73 7.60 0.84 -22.15
N ALA A 74 8.45 -0.07 -21.66
CA ALA A 74 8.37 -0.57 -20.29
C ALA A 74 8.52 0.55 -19.24
N GLU A 75 9.48 1.46 -19.42
CA GLU A 75 9.67 2.62 -18.53
C GLU A 75 8.44 3.56 -18.54
N THR A 76 7.80 3.74 -19.68
CA THR A 76 6.62 4.59 -19.80
C THR A 76 5.36 3.90 -19.24
N PHE A 77 5.21 2.58 -19.43
CA PHE A 77 4.16 1.79 -18.77
C PHE A 77 4.31 1.77 -17.25
N LEU A 78 5.53 1.78 -16.71
CA LEU A 78 5.76 1.85 -15.27
C LEU A 78 5.18 3.15 -14.69
N ARG A 79 5.41 4.29 -15.36
CA ARG A 79 4.81 5.58 -14.99
C ARG A 79 3.29 5.56 -15.14
N ALA A 80 2.77 5.05 -16.25
CA ALA A 80 1.33 4.92 -16.47
C ALA A 80 0.65 4.09 -15.36
N SER A 81 1.22 2.93 -15.02
CA SER A 81 0.75 2.07 -13.93
C SER A 81 0.66 2.83 -12.60
N ASN A 82 1.73 3.54 -12.26
CA ASN A 82 1.79 4.30 -11.03
C ASN A 82 0.81 5.49 -11.01
N TYR A 83 0.56 6.14 -12.15
CA TYR A 83 -0.39 7.24 -12.27
C TYR A 83 -1.85 6.77 -12.23
N TYR A 84 -2.18 5.60 -12.76
CA TYR A 84 -3.49 4.99 -12.53
C TYR A 84 -3.70 4.61 -11.06
N ARG A 85 -2.68 4.04 -10.41
CA ARG A 85 -2.70 3.79 -8.95
C ARG A 85 -2.94 5.09 -8.18
N ALA A 86 -2.27 6.18 -8.54
CA ALA A 86 -2.46 7.48 -7.94
C ALA A 86 -3.89 8.00 -8.14
N ALA A 87 -4.45 7.88 -9.35
CA ALA A 87 -5.83 8.30 -9.64
C ALA A 87 -6.86 7.63 -8.71
N ALA A 88 -6.66 6.35 -8.38
CA ALA A 88 -7.53 5.58 -7.49
C ALA A 88 -7.26 5.81 -5.98
N PHE A 89 -6.27 6.62 -5.60
CA PHE A 89 -5.81 6.75 -4.20
C PHE A 89 -6.93 7.14 -3.20
N TYR A 90 -7.77 8.11 -3.55
CA TYR A 90 -8.86 8.58 -2.68
C TYR A 90 -10.12 7.71 -2.71
N ARG A 91 -10.06 6.49 -3.27
CA ARG A 91 -11.17 5.52 -3.31
C ARG A 91 -11.90 5.43 -1.99
N GLY A 92 -11.20 5.25 -0.86
CA GLY A 92 -11.86 5.09 0.44
C GLY A 92 -12.74 6.28 0.85
N VAL A 93 -12.37 7.49 0.43
CA VAL A 93 -13.23 8.67 0.61
C VAL A 93 -14.47 8.58 -0.27
N LEU A 94 -14.29 8.33 -1.56
CA LEU A 94 -15.37 8.23 -2.53
C LEU A 94 -16.38 7.12 -2.15
N MET A 95 -15.88 5.95 -1.74
CA MET A 95 -16.70 4.81 -1.29
C MET A 95 -17.53 5.09 -0.04
N THR A 96 -17.13 6.04 0.81
CA THR A 96 -17.83 6.39 2.06
C THR A 96 -18.71 7.64 1.96
N GLU A 97 -18.75 8.32 0.80
CA GLU A 97 -19.57 9.52 0.55
C GLU A 97 -20.73 9.25 -0.43
N ASN A 98 -21.34 8.06 -0.36
CA ASN A 98 -22.37 7.60 -1.30
C ASN A 98 -21.84 7.53 -2.75
N CYS A 99 -20.80 6.72 -2.97
CA CYS A 99 -20.27 6.41 -4.29
C CYS A 99 -21.39 5.91 -5.22
N SER A 100 -21.54 6.54 -6.38
CA SER A 100 -22.41 6.01 -7.44
C SER A 100 -21.77 4.74 -8.03
N ALA A 101 -22.60 3.87 -8.61
CA ALA A 101 -22.10 2.68 -9.33
C ALA A 101 -21.07 3.08 -10.40
N GLU A 102 -21.34 4.15 -11.16
CA GLU A 102 -20.43 4.69 -12.17
C GLU A 102 -19.07 5.11 -11.59
N ALA A 103 -19.05 5.71 -10.40
CA ALA A 103 -17.80 6.09 -9.74
C ALA A 103 -17.03 4.85 -9.24
N SER A 104 -17.72 3.81 -8.79
CA SER A 104 -17.09 2.52 -8.44
C SER A 104 -16.44 1.88 -9.67
N ASP A 105 -17.18 1.76 -10.77
CA ASP A 105 -16.72 1.17 -12.03
C ASP A 105 -15.47 1.89 -12.57
N LYS A 106 -15.47 3.22 -12.51
CA LYS A 106 -14.32 4.06 -12.89
C LYS A 106 -13.08 3.75 -12.07
N LEU A 107 -13.21 3.61 -10.76
CA LEU A 107 -12.07 3.29 -9.90
C LEU A 107 -11.58 1.86 -10.16
N GLU A 108 -12.48 0.90 -10.35
CA GLU A 108 -12.13 -0.48 -10.73
C GLU A 108 -11.38 -0.54 -12.06
N GLN A 109 -11.81 0.28 -13.03
CA GLN A 109 -11.10 0.45 -14.30
C GLN A 109 -9.68 1.00 -14.08
N MET A 110 -9.48 1.96 -13.18
CA MET A 110 -8.13 2.47 -12.88
C MET A 110 -7.25 1.38 -12.27
N ASP A 111 -7.77 0.56 -11.36
CA ASP A 111 -7.02 -0.56 -10.79
C ASP A 111 -6.64 -1.57 -11.88
N ALA A 112 -7.57 -1.92 -12.77
CA ALA A 112 -7.30 -2.83 -13.89
C ALA A 112 -6.23 -2.26 -14.83
N LEU A 113 -6.33 -0.99 -15.22
CA LEU A 113 -5.34 -0.33 -16.08
C LEU A 113 -3.97 -0.21 -15.41
N ALA A 114 -3.93 0.01 -14.09
CA ALA A 114 -2.68 0.03 -13.33
C ALA A 114 -1.97 -1.33 -13.40
N LEU A 115 -2.71 -2.43 -13.20
CA LEU A 115 -2.20 -3.80 -13.28
C LEU A 115 -1.79 -4.16 -14.72
N ASP A 116 -2.60 -3.81 -15.72
CA ASP A 116 -2.32 -4.07 -17.13
C ASP A 116 -1.03 -3.37 -17.57
N CYS A 117 -0.86 -2.10 -17.19
CA CYS A 117 0.39 -1.36 -17.47
C CYS A 117 1.58 -2.03 -16.76
N PHE A 118 1.43 -2.44 -15.51
CA PHE A 118 2.52 -3.14 -14.80
C PHE A 118 2.86 -4.49 -15.44
N GLN A 119 1.87 -5.21 -15.97
CA GLN A 119 2.09 -6.44 -16.73
C GLN A 119 2.94 -6.19 -17.99
N LYS A 120 2.82 -5.02 -18.62
CA LYS A 120 3.71 -4.61 -19.72
C LYS A 120 5.13 -4.32 -19.24
N VAL A 121 5.31 -3.79 -18.02
CA VAL A 121 6.63 -3.67 -17.38
C VAL A 121 7.26 -5.04 -17.20
N ILE A 122 6.50 -6.03 -16.72
CA ILE A 122 6.98 -7.41 -16.55
C ILE A 122 7.37 -8.03 -17.90
N GLN A 123 6.57 -7.79 -18.95
CA GLN A 123 6.77 -8.39 -20.26
C GLN A 123 7.95 -7.81 -21.04
N TYR A 124 8.14 -6.49 -20.98
CA TYR A 124 9.08 -5.76 -21.84
C TYR A 124 10.25 -5.12 -21.08
N GLY A 125 10.19 -5.11 -19.74
CA GLY A 125 11.25 -4.60 -18.88
C GLY A 125 12.47 -5.52 -18.82
N THR A 126 13.57 -4.98 -18.31
CA THR A 126 14.83 -5.72 -18.17
C THR A 126 14.96 -6.46 -16.83
N THR A 127 14.15 -6.08 -15.84
CA THR A 127 14.12 -6.74 -14.54
C THR A 127 13.21 -7.96 -14.60
N VAL A 128 13.72 -9.13 -14.17
CA VAL A 128 12.90 -10.33 -14.03
C VAL A 128 11.96 -10.14 -12.85
N ILE A 129 10.66 -10.22 -13.11
CA ILE A 129 9.60 -10.14 -12.10
C ILE A 129 8.66 -11.31 -12.36
N LEU A 130 8.36 -12.07 -11.31
CA LEU A 130 7.50 -13.23 -11.38
C LEU A 130 6.22 -12.93 -10.58
N PRO A 131 5.08 -12.66 -11.25
CA PRO A 131 3.79 -12.60 -10.59
C PRO A 131 3.43 -13.94 -9.96
N MET A 132 2.88 -13.91 -8.76
CA MET A 132 2.54 -15.09 -7.97
C MET A 132 1.20 -14.92 -7.25
N GLU A 133 0.56 -16.06 -7.00
CA GLU A 133 -0.59 -16.20 -6.13
C GLU A 133 -0.21 -17.16 -5.00
N ILE A 134 0.03 -16.63 -3.80
CA ILE A 134 0.45 -17.42 -2.64
C ILE A 134 -0.79 -18.01 -1.99
N PRO A 135 -0.94 -19.34 -1.84
CA PRO A 135 -2.10 -19.94 -1.19
C PRO A 135 -2.32 -19.39 0.23
N TYR A 136 -3.54 -18.97 0.54
CA TYR A 136 -3.86 -18.38 1.84
C TYR A 136 -5.34 -18.62 2.20
N GLU A 137 -5.56 -19.40 3.25
CA GLU A 137 -6.90 -19.82 3.68
C GLU A 137 -7.77 -20.34 2.51
N LYS A 138 -8.87 -19.65 2.18
CA LYS A 138 -9.78 -19.99 1.07
C LYS A 138 -9.55 -19.13 -0.18
N THR A 139 -8.41 -18.45 -0.24
CA THR A 139 -8.03 -17.54 -1.33
C THR A 139 -6.52 -17.65 -1.60
N SER A 140 -5.94 -16.64 -2.19
CA SER A 140 -4.50 -16.45 -2.31
C SER A 140 -4.09 -15.01 -1.94
N LEU A 141 -2.79 -14.76 -1.87
CA LEU A 141 -2.21 -13.42 -1.74
C LEU A 141 -1.49 -13.07 -3.05
N PRO A 142 -1.88 -12.00 -3.74
CA PRO A 142 -1.19 -11.58 -4.96
C PRO A 142 0.17 -11.01 -4.59
N ALA A 143 1.19 -11.43 -5.33
CA ALA A 143 2.58 -11.12 -5.03
C ALA A 143 3.43 -10.93 -6.29
N LEU A 144 4.53 -10.20 -6.13
CA LEU A 144 5.58 -10.01 -7.12
C LEU A 144 6.90 -10.50 -6.52
N PHE A 145 7.47 -11.55 -7.10
CA PHE A 145 8.78 -12.06 -6.71
C PHE A 145 9.85 -11.59 -7.69
N TYR A 146 10.92 -11.05 -7.14
CA TYR A 146 12.07 -10.50 -7.84
C TYR A 146 13.27 -11.39 -7.49
N PRO A 147 13.60 -12.40 -8.31
CA PRO A 147 14.79 -13.20 -8.10
C PRO A 147 16.06 -12.38 -8.34
N VAL A 148 17.13 -12.73 -7.64
CA VAL A 148 18.48 -12.23 -7.96
C VAL A 148 18.87 -12.47 -9.43
N SER A 149 19.82 -11.67 -9.91
CA SER A 149 20.24 -11.69 -11.32
C SER A 149 21.00 -12.96 -11.71
N LYS A 150 21.08 -13.21 -13.01
CA LYS A 150 21.76 -14.38 -13.59
C LYS A 150 23.22 -14.46 -13.14
N GLY A 151 23.59 -15.55 -12.46
CA GLY A 151 24.93 -15.77 -11.88
C GLY A 151 24.92 -15.80 -10.34
N GLU A 152 23.86 -15.30 -9.71
CA GLU A 152 23.58 -15.47 -8.30
C GLU A 152 22.55 -16.60 -8.12
N ASP A 153 22.65 -17.36 -7.03
CA ASP A 153 21.71 -18.46 -6.75
C ASP A 153 20.61 -17.98 -5.81
N THR A 154 19.37 -17.89 -6.33
CA THR A 154 18.14 -17.60 -5.58
C THR A 154 18.01 -18.41 -4.30
N LYS A 155 18.52 -19.64 -4.26
CA LYS A 155 18.43 -20.52 -3.08
C LYS A 155 19.39 -20.15 -1.96
N THR A 156 20.44 -19.38 -2.26
CA THR A 156 21.48 -19.01 -1.28
C THR A 156 21.45 -17.53 -0.91
N ALA A 157 20.88 -16.70 -1.78
CA ALA A 157 20.69 -15.27 -1.58
C ALA A 157 19.75 -14.98 -0.40
N PRO A 158 19.99 -13.89 0.38
CA PRO A 158 18.98 -13.38 1.30
C PRO A 158 17.70 -13.00 0.56
N THR A 159 16.57 -13.10 1.24
CA THR A 159 15.26 -12.75 0.67
C THR A 159 14.61 -11.66 1.52
N LEU A 160 14.32 -10.52 0.90
CA LEU A 160 13.60 -9.41 1.51
C LEU A 160 12.09 -9.54 1.22
N ILE A 161 11.28 -9.62 2.26
CA ILE A 161 9.81 -9.55 2.17
C ILE A 161 9.40 -8.12 2.48
N LEU A 162 8.72 -7.47 1.55
CA LEU A 162 8.21 -6.10 1.66
C LEU A 162 6.71 -6.11 1.95
N LEU A 163 6.33 -5.57 3.11
CA LEU A 163 4.94 -5.28 3.47
C LEU A 163 4.63 -3.81 3.20
N ASN A 164 3.57 -3.58 2.44
CA ASN A 164 2.98 -2.25 2.30
C ASN A 164 2.31 -1.79 3.60
N GLY A 165 1.84 -0.55 3.59
CA GLY A 165 1.10 0.06 4.68
C GLY A 165 -0.42 0.04 4.49
N TYR A 166 -1.04 1.13 4.91
CA TYR A 166 -2.49 1.32 5.01
C TYR A 166 -3.18 1.45 3.65
N ASP A 167 -2.44 1.87 2.62
CA ASP A 167 -2.99 2.34 1.34
C ASP A 167 -2.18 1.93 0.10
N GLY A 168 -1.02 1.29 0.28
CA GLY A 168 -0.10 0.93 -0.81
C GLY A 168 -0.50 -0.34 -1.58
N THR A 169 0.20 -0.59 -2.70
CA THR A 169 0.05 -1.79 -3.53
C THR A 169 1.40 -2.49 -3.75
N LYS A 170 1.42 -3.77 -4.11
CA LYS A 170 2.67 -4.52 -4.33
C LYS A 170 3.56 -3.92 -5.42
N GLU A 171 2.98 -3.28 -6.43
CA GLU A 171 3.69 -2.60 -7.53
C GLU A 171 4.39 -1.33 -7.04
N GLU A 172 3.82 -0.63 -6.06
CA GLU A 172 4.43 0.58 -5.51
C GLU A 172 5.80 0.30 -4.89
N MET A 173 6.00 -0.92 -4.38
CA MET A 173 7.25 -1.39 -3.78
C MET A 173 8.39 -1.64 -4.79
N TYR A 174 8.14 -1.46 -6.09
CA TYR A 174 9.11 -1.69 -7.17
C TYR A 174 10.48 -1.02 -6.91
N GLY A 175 10.49 0.26 -6.53
CA GLY A 175 11.74 0.98 -6.26
C GLY A 175 12.58 0.39 -5.11
N ILE A 176 11.94 -0.16 -4.08
CA ILE A 176 12.64 -0.85 -2.98
C ILE A 176 13.10 -2.23 -3.44
N ALA A 177 12.28 -2.95 -4.21
CA ALA A 177 12.64 -4.25 -4.78
C ALA A 177 13.90 -4.14 -5.66
N LEU A 178 13.99 -3.12 -6.53
CA LEU A 178 15.21 -2.87 -7.33
C LEU A 178 16.44 -2.58 -6.47
N LYS A 179 16.28 -1.90 -5.33
CA LYS A 179 17.38 -1.64 -4.39
C LYS A 179 17.81 -2.93 -3.67
N ALA A 180 16.90 -3.86 -3.42
CA ALA A 180 17.20 -5.17 -2.86
C ALA A 180 17.98 -6.03 -3.85
N LEU A 181 17.53 -6.09 -5.11
CA LEU A 181 18.23 -6.78 -6.20
C LEU A 181 19.67 -6.27 -6.38
N LYS A 182 19.88 -4.94 -6.36
CA LYS A 182 21.22 -4.32 -6.45
C LYS A 182 22.16 -4.71 -5.30
N ARG A 183 21.64 -5.32 -4.22
CA ARG A 183 22.39 -5.80 -3.05
C ARG A 183 22.49 -7.33 -3.01
N GLY A 184 22.15 -8.02 -4.09
CA GLY A 184 22.22 -9.49 -4.17
C GLY A 184 21.16 -10.18 -3.32
N MET A 185 20.00 -9.56 -3.14
CA MET A 185 18.87 -10.15 -2.40
C MET A 185 17.71 -10.43 -3.34
N ASN A 186 17.04 -11.57 -3.16
CA ASN A 186 15.71 -11.75 -3.71
C ASN A 186 14.77 -10.75 -3.02
N CYS A 187 13.66 -10.39 -3.67
CA CYS A 187 12.62 -9.58 -3.06
C CYS A 187 11.24 -10.19 -3.31
N LEU A 188 10.35 -10.11 -2.33
CA LEU A 188 8.93 -10.39 -2.49
C LEU A 188 8.15 -9.17 -2.01
N SER A 189 7.31 -8.59 -2.84
CA SER A 189 6.21 -7.72 -2.37
C SER A 189 4.89 -8.46 -2.53
N PHE A 190 4.01 -8.39 -1.55
CA PHE A 190 2.69 -9.00 -1.62
C PHE A 190 1.64 -8.14 -0.94
N GLU A 191 0.38 -8.44 -1.20
CA GLU A 191 -0.77 -7.78 -0.59
C GLU A 191 -1.51 -8.80 0.27
N GLY A 192 -1.63 -8.50 1.57
CA GLY A 192 -2.47 -9.28 2.46
C GLY A 192 -3.81 -8.61 2.78
N PRO A 193 -4.63 -9.21 3.68
CA PRO A 193 -5.90 -8.62 4.13
C PRO A 193 -5.85 -7.11 4.36
N GLY A 194 -6.77 -6.36 3.72
CA GLY A 194 -6.86 -4.90 3.80
C GLY A 194 -6.01 -4.12 2.79
N GLN A 195 -5.16 -4.78 2.00
CA GLN A 195 -4.21 -4.13 1.09
C GLN A 195 -4.53 -4.42 -0.37
N GLY A 196 -4.28 -3.43 -1.24
CA GLY A 196 -4.39 -3.56 -2.71
C GLY A 196 -5.54 -4.42 -3.20
N GLU A 197 -5.24 -5.46 -4.00
CA GLU A 197 -6.23 -6.36 -4.57
C GLU A 197 -7.01 -7.16 -3.53
N MET A 198 -6.46 -7.43 -2.34
CA MET A 198 -7.15 -8.17 -1.28
C MET A 198 -8.41 -7.45 -0.82
N ILE A 199 -8.33 -6.13 -0.60
CA ILE A 199 -9.52 -5.34 -0.27
C ILE A 199 -10.29 -4.91 -1.52
N ARG A 200 -9.60 -4.52 -2.60
CA ARG A 200 -10.24 -3.90 -3.78
C ARG A 200 -11.01 -4.90 -4.66
N ARG A 201 -10.54 -6.15 -4.75
CA ARG A 201 -11.12 -7.18 -5.64
C ARG A 201 -11.69 -8.38 -4.90
N ARG A 202 -11.12 -8.71 -3.73
CA ARG A 202 -11.52 -9.87 -2.94
C ARG A 202 -12.33 -9.51 -1.70
N GLU A 203 -12.47 -8.20 -1.41
CA GLU A 203 -13.22 -7.66 -0.27
C GLU A 203 -12.77 -8.22 1.08
N ILE A 204 -11.47 -8.54 1.22
CA ILE A 204 -10.88 -9.07 2.45
C ILE A 204 -10.28 -7.90 3.25
N PRO A 205 -10.89 -7.51 4.39
CA PRO A 205 -10.46 -6.37 5.18
C PRO A 205 -9.24 -6.67 6.05
N PHE A 206 -8.62 -5.62 6.58
CA PHE A 206 -7.49 -5.70 7.49
C PHE A 206 -7.75 -6.60 8.71
N ARG A 207 -6.72 -7.38 9.09
CA ARG A 207 -6.66 -8.13 10.35
C ARG A 207 -5.40 -7.78 11.16
N PRO A 208 -5.47 -7.80 12.50
CA PRO A 208 -4.37 -7.34 13.36
C PRO A 208 -3.29 -8.39 13.62
N ASP A 209 -3.56 -9.67 13.39
CA ASP A 209 -2.77 -10.85 13.76
C ASP A 209 -1.90 -11.34 12.58
N TRP A 210 -0.91 -10.54 12.20
CA TRP A 210 -0.10 -10.74 10.99
C TRP A 210 0.79 -11.98 10.96
N GLU A 211 1.01 -12.63 12.09
CA GLU A 211 1.63 -13.96 12.14
C GLU A 211 0.86 -15.00 11.29
N ASN A 212 -0.47 -14.87 11.22
CA ASN A 212 -1.34 -15.78 10.47
C ASN A 212 -1.28 -15.56 8.96
N VAL A 213 -0.67 -14.47 8.50
CA VAL A 213 -0.53 -14.19 7.08
C VAL A 213 0.92 -14.28 6.62
N LEU A 214 1.88 -13.88 7.47
CA LEU A 214 3.29 -13.98 7.11
C LEU A 214 3.77 -15.44 7.11
N SER A 215 3.37 -16.26 8.08
CA SER A 215 3.86 -17.65 8.17
C SER A 215 3.57 -18.46 6.89
N PRO A 216 2.34 -18.40 6.30
CA PRO A 216 2.07 -19.02 4.99
C PRO A 216 2.94 -18.50 3.84
N VAL A 217 3.29 -17.20 3.86
CA VAL A 217 4.20 -16.60 2.87
C VAL A 217 5.61 -17.15 3.02
N VAL A 218 6.11 -17.25 4.26
CA VAL A 218 7.43 -17.84 4.56
C VAL A 218 7.45 -19.32 4.15
N ASP A 219 6.40 -20.09 4.46
CA ASP A 219 6.26 -21.48 4.05
C ASP A 219 6.30 -21.64 2.52
N PHE A 220 5.59 -20.76 1.81
CA PHE A 220 5.59 -20.75 0.35
C PHE A 220 6.98 -20.45 -0.21
N LEU A 221 7.67 -19.43 0.30
CA LEU A 221 9.01 -19.06 -0.17
C LEU A 221 10.00 -20.21 0.03
N ILE A 222 9.99 -20.85 1.21
CA ILE A 222 10.91 -21.95 1.53
C ILE A 222 10.54 -23.20 0.71
N GLY A 223 9.26 -23.61 0.74
CA GLY A 223 8.82 -24.87 0.15
C GLY A 223 8.74 -24.85 -1.37
N LYS A 224 8.28 -23.73 -1.97
CA LYS A 224 8.04 -23.63 -3.41
C LYS A 224 9.22 -23.01 -4.17
N LEU A 225 9.82 -21.95 -3.63
CA LEU A 225 10.93 -21.24 -4.29
C LEU A 225 12.30 -21.71 -3.80
N GLY A 226 12.36 -22.44 -2.69
CA GLY A 226 13.62 -22.95 -2.14
C GLY A 226 14.53 -21.85 -1.61
N VAL A 227 13.98 -20.71 -1.16
CA VAL A 227 14.79 -19.64 -0.59
C VAL A 227 15.45 -20.10 0.71
N ASN A 228 16.58 -19.46 1.05
CA ASN A 228 17.29 -19.76 2.27
C ASN A 228 16.48 -19.38 3.51
N SER A 229 16.02 -20.37 4.28
CA SER A 229 15.23 -20.17 5.50
C SER A 229 15.95 -19.44 6.62
N GLN A 230 17.29 -19.32 6.56
CA GLN A 230 18.11 -18.63 7.55
C GLN A 230 18.49 -17.21 7.14
N LYS A 231 17.94 -16.70 6.02
CA LYS A 231 18.25 -15.37 5.47
C LYS A 231 17.01 -14.65 4.98
N ILE A 232 15.93 -14.68 5.76
CA ILE A 232 14.67 -14.00 5.42
C ILE A 232 14.60 -12.70 6.22
N ILE A 233 14.48 -11.57 5.53
CA ILE A 233 14.37 -10.24 6.14
C ILE A 233 12.96 -9.72 5.89
N LEU A 234 12.29 -9.25 6.94
CA LEU A 234 10.98 -8.62 6.82
C LEU A 234 11.10 -7.11 6.92
N TRP A 235 10.49 -6.38 5.98
CA TRP A 235 10.41 -4.92 6.01
C TRP A 235 8.96 -4.49 5.95
N GLY A 236 8.53 -3.73 6.95
CA GLY A 236 7.20 -3.13 7.00
C GLY A 236 7.24 -1.63 6.73
N GLN A 237 6.56 -1.18 5.67
CA GLN A 237 6.44 0.23 5.32
C GLN A 237 5.15 0.86 5.88
N SER A 238 5.25 2.03 6.52
CA SER A 238 4.13 2.78 7.11
C SER A 238 3.35 1.93 8.12
N MET A 239 2.06 1.63 7.90
CA MET A 239 1.33 0.66 8.74
C MET A 239 1.98 -0.72 8.77
N GLY A 240 2.77 -1.08 7.75
CA GLY A 240 3.69 -2.20 7.75
C GLY A 240 4.61 -2.22 8.97
N GLY A 241 4.95 -1.07 9.55
CA GLY A 241 5.72 -0.97 10.80
C GLY A 241 4.97 -1.41 12.06
N TYR A 242 3.66 -1.68 11.98
CA TYR A 242 2.94 -2.52 12.95
C TYR A 242 2.93 -3.98 12.48
N LEU A 243 2.58 -4.22 11.21
CA LEU A 243 2.38 -5.57 10.66
C LEU A 243 3.64 -6.44 10.78
N ALA A 244 4.81 -5.86 10.48
CA ALA A 244 6.08 -6.58 10.48
C ALA A 244 6.52 -7.00 11.89
N PRO A 245 6.62 -6.08 12.89
CA PRO A 245 6.89 -6.50 14.27
C PRO A 245 5.83 -7.43 14.85
N ARG A 246 4.54 -7.24 14.48
CA ARG A 246 3.48 -8.14 14.91
C ARG A 246 3.73 -9.57 14.43
N ALA A 247 4.12 -9.75 13.17
CA ALA A 247 4.44 -11.07 12.64
C ALA A 247 5.75 -11.62 13.22
N ALA A 248 6.78 -10.78 13.38
CA ALA A 248 8.08 -11.16 13.93
C ALA A 248 8.01 -11.62 15.39
N ALA A 249 6.97 -11.24 16.13
CA ALA A 249 6.69 -11.75 17.47
C ALA A 249 6.32 -13.25 17.50
N PHE A 250 6.06 -13.88 16.34
CA PHE A 250 5.64 -15.29 16.25
C PHE A 250 6.31 -16.06 15.11
N GLU A 251 6.87 -15.38 14.11
CA GLU A 251 7.60 -15.99 12.99
C GLU A 251 9.12 -15.88 13.20
N HIS A 252 9.65 -16.84 13.95
CA HIS A 252 11.05 -16.86 14.38
C HIS A 252 12.05 -17.28 13.29
N ARG A 253 11.59 -17.60 12.07
CA ARG A 253 12.49 -17.87 10.93
C ARG A 253 13.03 -16.59 10.28
N LEU A 254 12.55 -15.42 10.71
CA LEU A 254 13.07 -14.14 10.24
C LEU A 254 14.47 -13.88 10.83
N SER A 255 15.40 -13.51 9.96
CA SER A 255 16.76 -13.11 10.35
C SER A 255 16.84 -11.64 10.76
N ALA A 256 15.88 -10.83 10.31
CA ALA A 256 15.76 -9.43 10.70
C ALA A 256 14.34 -8.90 10.42
N CYS A 257 13.92 -7.92 11.22
CA CYS A 257 12.68 -7.17 11.03
C CYS A 257 12.96 -5.66 10.99
N VAL A 258 12.45 -4.97 9.98
CA VAL A 258 12.54 -3.52 9.81
C VAL A 258 11.13 -2.92 9.88
N ALA A 259 10.92 -1.93 10.74
CA ALA A 259 9.67 -1.19 10.86
C ALA A 259 9.88 0.27 10.45
N ASN A 260 9.35 0.68 9.30
CA ASN A 260 9.62 1.97 8.67
C ASN A 260 8.36 2.74 8.23
N SER A 261 7.81 3.67 9.01
CA SER A 261 8.16 3.99 10.40
C SER A 261 7.54 2.97 11.36
N GLY A 262 8.12 2.81 12.56
CA GLY A 262 7.55 1.94 13.60
C GLY A 262 6.17 2.41 14.07
N VAL A 263 5.24 1.47 14.24
CA VAL A 263 3.88 1.75 14.73
C VAL A 263 3.60 0.86 15.93
N TYR A 264 3.73 1.43 17.13
CA TYR A 264 3.51 0.70 18.39
C TYR A 264 2.03 0.60 18.77
N ASP A 265 1.29 1.71 18.63
CA ASP A 265 -0.16 1.78 18.81
C ASP A 265 -0.74 2.57 17.63
N PHE A 266 -1.46 1.90 16.73
CA PHE A 266 -2.02 2.52 15.53
C PHE A 266 -2.99 3.67 15.83
N MET A 267 -3.63 3.64 17.01
CA MET A 267 -4.54 4.68 17.46
C MET A 267 -3.92 5.62 18.49
N GLY A 268 -2.65 5.41 18.84
CA GLY A 268 -1.97 6.10 19.93
C GLY A 268 -1.99 7.62 19.80
N GLU A 269 -1.62 8.15 18.63
CA GLU A 269 -1.58 9.59 18.35
C GLU A 269 -2.96 10.25 18.21
N ARG A 270 -4.04 9.45 18.14
CA ARG A 270 -5.43 9.93 18.04
C ARG A 270 -6.12 10.04 19.40
N ARG A 271 -5.45 9.60 20.47
CA ARG A 271 -5.97 9.71 21.83
C ARG A 271 -5.77 11.13 22.36
N PRO A 272 -6.73 11.68 23.13
CA PRO A 272 -6.52 12.93 23.86
C PRO A 272 -5.29 12.83 24.77
N GLU A 273 -4.55 13.93 24.88
CA GLU A 273 -3.40 14.03 25.76
C GLU A 273 -3.78 13.68 27.21
N GLY A 274 -2.97 12.84 27.87
CA GLY A 274 -3.20 12.40 29.24
C GLY A 274 -4.31 11.35 29.43
N MET A 275 -5.03 10.95 28.38
CA MET A 275 -6.06 9.91 28.49
C MET A 275 -5.46 8.51 28.34
N GLU A 276 -5.74 7.62 29.29
CA GLU A 276 -5.27 6.24 29.24
C GLU A 276 -5.92 5.46 28.08
N ARG A 277 -5.18 4.46 27.57
CA ARG A 277 -5.59 3.75 26.34
C ARG A 277 -6.91 3.01 26.53
N GLU A 278 -7.03 2.28 27.62
CA GLU A 278 -8.24 1.52 27.90
C GLU A 278 -9.42 2.43 28.24
N GLU A 279 -9.16 3.55 28.91
CA GLU A 279 -10.18 4.59 29.13
C GLU A 279 -10.69 5.14 27.79
N PHE A 280 -9.80 5.49 26.87
CA PHE A 280 -10.17 5.99 25.55
C PHE A 280 -11.10 5.04 24.80
N PHE A 281 -10.73 3.75 24.71
CA PHE A 281 -11.58 2.78 24.01
C PHE A 281 -12.86 2.43 24.78
N GLN A 282 -12.85 2.46 26.11
CA GLN A 282 -14.06 2.29 26.92
C GLN A 282 -15.05 3.44 26.68
N ASN A 283 -14.54 4.67 26.57
CA ASN A 283 -15.34 5.85 26.24
C ASN A 283 -15.96 5.73 24.84
N ILE A 284 -15.19 5.29 23.83
CA ILE A 284 -15.73 5.04 22.48
C ILE A 284 -16.79 3.94 22.50
N ALA A 285 -16.55 2.83 23.22
CA ALA A 285 -17.47 1.69 23.28
C ALA A 285 -18.83 2.07 23.92
N THR A 286 -18.80 2.87 24.98
CA THR A 286 -19.99 3.28 25.74
C THR A 286 -20.71 4.50 25.15
N THR A 287 -20.02 5.32 24.33
CA THR A 287 -20.64 6.47 23.66
C THR A 287 -21.57 6.01 22.52
N PRO A 288 -22.81 6.53 22.42
CA PRO A 288 -23.69 6.27 21.29
C PRO A 288 -23.04 6.58 19.95
N GLU A 289 -23.25 5.74 18.94
CA GLU A 289 -22.66 5.87 17.60
C GLU A 289 -22.83 7.27 17.01
N THR A 290 -24.04 7.82 17.08
CA THR A 290 -24.36 9.17 16.58
C THR A 290 -23.50 10.27 17.21
N LYS A 291 -23.11 10.11 18.47
CA LYS A 291 -22.23 11.06 19.16
C LYS A 291 -20.77 10.89 18.72
N VAL A 292 -20.29 9.65 18.59
CA VAL A 292 -18.94 9.37 18.05
C VAL A 292 -18.81 9.95 16.64
N ASP A 293 -19.78 9.66 15.78
CA ASP A 293 -19.83 10.19 14.41
C ASP A 293 -19.83 11.72 14.38
N THR A 294 -20.61 12.37 15.25
CA THR A 294 -20.63 13.84 15.32
C THR A 294 -19.26 14.42 15.69
N ILE A 295 -18.61 13.84 16.70
CA ILE A 295 -17.28 14.27 17.17
C ILE A 295 -16.24 14.07 16.06
N MET A 296 -16.22 12.90 15.44
CA MET A 296 -15.24 12.56 14.41
C MET A 296 -15.44 13.40 13.15
N LYS A 297 -16.69 13.61 12.70
CA LYS A 297 -16.98 14.49 11.55
C LYS A 297 -16.50 15.93 11.79
N LYS A 298 -16.59 16.43 13.02
CA LYS A 298 -16.02 17.74 13.38
C LYS A 298 -14.50 17.77 13.25
N GLN A 299 -13.80 16.70 13.65
CA GLN A 299 -12.34 16.59 13.48
C GLN A 299 -11.96 16.45 11.99
N MET A 300 -12.71 15.65 11.24
CA MET A 300 -12.51 15.47 9.79
C MET A 300 -12.65 16.80 9.03
N ALA A 301 -13.61 17.65 9.41
CA ALA A 301 -13.80 18.97 8.81
C ALA A 301 -12.62 19.94 9.08
N GLN A 302 -11.75 19.65 10.05
CA GLN A 302 -10.61 20.48 10.43
C GLN A 302 -9.28 19.98 9.83
N SER A 303 -9.24 18.76 9.28
CA SER A 303 -8.00 18.17 8.76
C SER A 303 -8.28 17.20 7.62
N ALA A 304 -7.79 17.53 6.42
CA ALA A 304 -7.85 16.67 5.24
C ALA A 304 -7.18 15.30 5.49
N GLN A 305 -6.09 15.30 6.26
CA GLN A 305 -5.38 14.08 6.69
C GLN A 305 -6.28 13.18 7.53
N VAL A 306 -6.95 13.73 8.55
CA VAL A 306 -7.88 12.98 9.42
C VAL A 306 -9.10 12.51 8.63
N ASN A 307 -9.67 13.37 7.78
CA ASN A 307 -10.78 13.02 6.90
C ASN A 307 -10.45 11.80 6.03
N TRP A 308 -9.33 11.84 5.31
CA TRP A 308 -8.88 10.72 4.51
C TRP A 308 -8.61 9.48 5.37
N ALA A 309 -7.86 9.61 6.46
CA ALA A 309 -7.44 8.48 7.27
C ALA A 309 -8.64 7.69 7.84
N LEU A 310 -9.67 8.38 8.32
CA LEU A 310 -10.86 7.75 8.89
C LEU A 310 -11.75 7.11 7.82
N ARG A 311 -11.97 7.81 6.70
CA ARG A 311 -12.79 7.28 5.59
C ARG A 311 -12.15 6.10 4.89
N HIS A 312 -10.86 6.22 4.58
CA HIS A 312 -10.08 5.11 4.06
C HIS A 312 -10.06 3.94 5.05
N GLY A 313 -9.97 4.22 6.34
CA GLY A 313 -10.05 3.22 7.41
C GLY A 313 -11.33 2.43 7.40
N MET A 314 -12.47 3.11 7.31
CA MET A 314 -13.76 2.44 7.19
C MET A 314 -13.81 1.47 6.01
N TYR A 315 -13.28 1.91 4.86
CA TYR A 315 -13.18 1.08 3.66
C TYR A 315 -12.28 -0.14 3.86
N VAL A 316 -11.01 0.05 4.26
CA VAL A 316 -10.03 -1.05 4.34
C VAL A 316 -10.21 -1.99 5.53
N PHE A 317 -10.98 -1.58 6.55
CA PHE A 317 -11.39 -2.42 7.67
C PHE A 317 -12.77 -3.07 7.46
N GLY A 318 -13.45 -2.77 6.34
CA GLY A 318 -14.76 -3.31 6.02
C GLY A 318 -15.79 -3.02 7.12
N VAL A 319 -15.93 -1.76 7.51
CA VAL A 319 -16.88 -1.31 8.56
C VAL A 319 -17.75 -0.18 8.05
N LYS A 320 -18.93 -0.02 8.68
CA LYS A 320 -19.97 0.88 8.18
C LYS A 320 -19.95 2.26 8.81
N ASN A 321 -19.34 2.40 9.97
CA ASN A 321 -19.28 3.68 10.69
C ASN A 321 -17.93 3.88 11.40
N LEU A 322 -17.73 5.11 11.88
CA LEU A 322 -16.48 5.53 12.51
C LEU A 322 -16.27 4.84 13.86
N LYS A 323 -17.34 4.60 14.62
CA LYS A 323 -17.25 3.88 15.90
C LYS A 323 -16.71 2.46 15.72
N GLU A 324 -17.24 1.70 14.77
CA GLU A 324 -16.77 0.36 14.43
C GLU A 324 -15.30 0.37 13.98
N PHE A 325 -14.91 1.34 13.16
CA PHE A 325 -13.51 1.51 12.76
C PHE A 325 -12.60 1.70 13.97
N MET A 326 -12.92 2.65 14.86
CA MET A 326 -12.13 2.91 16.06
C MET A 326 -12.01 1.67 16.96
N LEU A 327 -13.10 0.92 17.14
CA LEU A 327 -13.12 -0.29 17.96
C LEU A 327 -12.34 -1.45 17.32
N LYS A 328 -12.40 -1.62 15.98
CA LYS A 328 -11.54 -2.62 15.31
C LYS A 328 -10.06 -2.22 15.35
N ALA A 329 -9.77 -0.93 15.13
CA ALA A 329 -8.42 -0.39 15.16
C ALA A 329 -7.75 -0.52 16.53
N LYS A 330 -8.52 -0.67 17.62
CA LYS A 330 -8.02 -1.03 18.97
C LYS A 330 -7.10 -2.26 18.96
N HIS A 331 -7.29 -3.20 18.05
CA HIS A 331 -6.49 -4.43 18.05
C HIS A 331 -5.09 -4.27 17.44
N TYR A 332 -4.78 -3.10 16.86
CA TYR A 332 -3.49 -2.81 16.23
C TYR A 332 -2.54 -2.17 17.24
N TYR A 333 -2.13 -2.97 18.22
CA TYR A 333 -1.30 -2.57 19.35
C TYR A 333 -0.26 -3.65 19.66
N LEU A 334 1.02 -3.28 19.69
CA LEU A 334 2.13 -4.21 19.91
C LEU A 334 2.42 -4.49 21.39
N GLY A 335 1.87 -3.70 22.32
CA GLY A 335 2.30 -3.75 23.73
C GLY A 335 2.04 -5.08 24.44
N ASN A 336 1.19 -5.93 23.89
CA ASN A 336 0.94 -7.28 24.38
C ASN A 336 1.87 -8.37 23.79
N VAL A 337 2.67 -8.04 22.77
CA VAL A 337 3.51 -9.01 22.06
C VAL A 337 4.94 -8.56 21.80
N VAL A 338 5.29 -7.31 22.07
CA VAL A 338 6.63 -6.78 21.77
C VAL A 338 7.75 -7.57 22.48
N GLN A 339 7.48 -8.18 23.64
CA GLN A 339 8.48 -9.01 24.34
C GLN A 339 8.75 -10.37 23.67
N GLN A 340 7.96 -10.75 22.66
CA GLN A 340 8.11 -12.01 21.93
C GLN A 340 8.95 -11.86 20.65
N ILE A 341 9.37 -10.63 20.31
CA ILE A 341 10.26 -10.38 19.18
C ILE A 341 11.68 -10.75 19.61
N GLU A 342 12.29 -11.70 18.90
CA GLU A 342 13.64 -12.25 19.18
C GLU A 342 14.77 -11.53 18.43
#